data_AF-A0A350IPB4-F1
#
_entry.id   AF-A0A350IPB4-F1
#
_cell.length_a   1.000
_cell.length_b   1.000
_cell.length_c   1.000
_cell.angle_alpha   90.00
_cell.angle_beta   90.00
_cell.angle_gamma   90.00
#
_symmetry.space_group_name_H-M   'P 1'
#
loop_
_entity.id
_entity.type
_entity.pdbx_description
1 polymer ?
#
loop_
_entity_poly.entity_id
_entity_poly.type
_entity_poly.pdbx_seq_one_letter_code
_entity_poly.pdbx_strand_id
1 'polypeptide(L)' 'MHVSGSVVVEGVDVYGAEVNVREVRRRVGMLFQRPNPFPRSIGENVGLAPRAHGLANRHNVHEIVKEHLLMVGLWDAVS' A
#
# COMPACT_ATOMS: atom_id res chain seq x y z
N MET A 1 -18.30 -21.29 -0.22
CA MET A 1 -18.05 -20.58 -1.49
C MET A 1 -16.80 -21.18 -2.09
N HIS A 2 -16.92 -21.88 -3.23
CA HIS A 2 -15.78 -22.48 -3.91
C HIS A 2 -15.31 -21.50 -4.99
N VAL A 3 -14.07 -21.06 -4.92
CA VAL A 3 -13.45 -20.25 -5.97
C VAL A 3 -12.62 -21.19 -6.83
N SER A 4 -12.83 -21.16 -8.14
CA SER A 4 -12.07 -21.90 -9.14
C SER A 4 -11.39 -20.93 -10.10
N GLY A 5 -10.28 -21.36 -10.72
CA GLY A 5 -9.49 -20.56 -11.65
C GLY A 5 -8.09 -20.25 -11.12
N SER A 6 -7.35 -19.44 -11.89
CA SER A 6 -5.98 -19.02 -11.62
C SER A 6 -5.85 -17.50 -11.72
N VAL A 7 -5.00 -16.90 -10.90
CA VAL A 7 -4.67 -15.47 -11.00
C VAL A 7 -3.16 -15.35 -11.18
N VAL A 8 -2.74 -14.90 -12.35
CA VAL A 8 -1.32 -14.82 -12.71
C VAL A 8 -0.84 -13.37 -12.61
N VAL A 9 0.15 -13.12 -11.77
CA VAL A 9 0.80 -11.81 -11.61
C VAL A 9 2.27 -11.98 -12.00
N GLU A 10 2.75 -11.22 -12.99
CA GLU A 10 4.12 -11.30 -13.48
C GLU A 10 4.56 -12.73 -13.87
N GLY A 11 3.64 -13.52 -14.43
CA GLY A 11 3.91 -14.91 -14.85
C GLY A 11 3.83 -15.94 -13.72
N VAL A 12 3.50 -15.53 -12.48
CA VAL A 12 3.38 -16.42 -11.32
C VAL A 12 1.90 -16.55 -10.92
N ASP A 13 1.39 -17.78 -10.87
CA ASP A 13 0.04 -18.05 -10.33
C ASP A 13 0.05 -17.88 -8.81
N VAL A 14 -0.69 -16.89 -8.31
CA VAL A 14 -0.73 -16.52 -6.89
C VAL A 14 -1.36 -17.58 -5.99
N TYR A 15 -2.04 -18.57 -6.57
CA TYR A 15 -2.60 -19.73 -5.85
C TYR A 15 -1.64 -20.93 -5.81
N GLY A 16 -0.45 -20.83 -6.43
CA GLY A 16 0.55 -21.89 -6.41
C GLY A 16 1.06 -22.20 -5.00
N ALA A 17 1.36 -23.47 -4.72
CA ALA A 17 1.77 -23.94 -3.39
C ALA A 17 3.02 -23.25 -2.83
N GLU A 18 3.93 -22.84 -3.72
CA GLU A 18 5.21 -22.21 -3.37
C GLU A 18 5.11 -20.67 -3.30
N VAL A 19 3.94 -20.08 -3.54
CA VAL A 19 3.82 -18.61 -3.60
C VAL A 19 3.68 -18.01 -2.21
N ASN A 20 4.60 -17.09 -1.91
CA ASN A 20 4.50 -16.24 -0.74
C ASN A 20 3.50 -15.09 -0.97
N VAL A 21 2.28 -15.26 -0.47
CA VAL A 21 1.21 -14.25 -0.52
C VAL A 21 1.59 -12.88 0.04
N ARG A 22 2.58 -12.79 0.95
CA ARG A 22 3.05 -11.49 1.47
C ARG A 22 3.81 -10.71 0.39
N GLU A 23 4.62 -11.38 -0.43
CA GLU A 23 5.33 -10.72 -1.53
C GLU A 23 4.36 -10.23 -2.61
N VAL A 24 3.31 -11.01 -2.90
CA VAL A 24 2.25 -10.58 -3.82
C VAL A 24 1.60 -9.28 -3.34
N ARG A 25 1.25 -9.19 -2.06
CA ARG A 25 0.64 -7.98 -1.46
C ARG A 25 1.58 -6.79 -1.36
N ARG A 26 2.89 -7.00 -1.44
CA ARG A 26 3.88 -5.92 -1.52
C ARG A 26 3.96 -5.31 -2.93
N ARG A 27 3.64 -6.11 -3.96
CA ARG A 27 3.66 -5.70 -5.38
C ARG A 27 2.30 -5.19 -5.85
N VAL A 28 1.21 -5.77 -5.34
CA VAL A 28 -0.17 -5.44 -5.73
C VAL A 28 -0.88 -4.74 -4.57
N GLY A 29 -1.12 -3.44 -4.72
CA GLY A 29 -1.91 -2.64 -3.79
C GLY A 29 -3.42 -2.87 -3.96
N MET A 30 -4.18 -2.64 -2.89
CA MET A 30 -5.64 -2.75 -2.89
C MET A 30 -6.26 -1.45 -2.37
N LEU A 31 -7.24 -0.92 -3.10
CA LEU A 31 -8.06 0.22 -2.69
C LEU A 31 -9.48 -0.26 -2.39
N PHE A 32 -10.00 0.04 -1.20
CA PHE A 32 -11.36 -0.33 -0.81
C PHE A 32 -12.36 0.72 -1.30
N GLN A 33 -13.53 0.27 -1.75
CA GLN A 33 -14.61 1.17 -2.18
C GLN A 33 -15.10 2.08 -1.05
N ARG A 34 -15.15 1.56 0.18
CA ARG A 34 -15.37 2.37 1.38
C ARG A 34 -14.01 2.63 2.04
N PRO A 35 -13.64 3.90 2.28
CA PRO A 35 -12.38 4.21 2.97
C PRO A 35 -12.31 3.52 4.34
N ASN A 36 -11.16 2.91 4.63
CA ASN A 36 -10.88 2.28 5.93
C ASN A 36 -9.54 2.80 6.48
N PRO A 37 -9.43 4.09 6.83
CA PRO A 37 -8.21 4.63 7.40
C PRO A 37 -8.00 4.08 8.81
N PHE A 38 -6.74 3.92 9.21
CA PHE A 38 -6.41 3.66 10.60
C PHE A 38 -6.71 4.88 11.47
N PRO A 39 -6.99 4.71 12.78
CA PRO A 39 -7.24 5.81 13.71
C PRO A 39 -5.92 6.54 14.04
N ARG A 40 -5.34 7.19 13.03
CA ARG A 40 -4.08 7.95 13.01
C ARG A 40 -4.24 9.15 12.08
N SER A 41 -3.28 10.07 12.07
CA SER A 41 -3.30 11.19 11.12
C SER A 41 -3.20 10.72 9.65
N ILE A 42 -3.60 11.58 8.72
CA ILE A 42 -3.53 11.28 7.28
C ILE A 42 -2.07 11.05 6.86
N GLY A 43 -1.13 11.88 7.30
CA GLY A 43 0.30 11.70 7.02
C GLY A 43 0.87 10.40 7.60
N GLU A 44 0.42 9.97 8.79
CA GLU A 44 0.81 8.67 9.35
C GLU A 44 0.27 7.49 8.56
N ASN A 45 -0.98 7.58 8.08
CA ASN A 45 -1.59 6.57 7.22
C ASN A 45 -0.83 6.42 5.90
N VAL A 46 -0.53 7.53 5.22
CA VAL A 46 0.22 7.53 3.93
C VAL A 46 1.64 7.00 4.13
N GLY A 47 2.34 7.43 5.18
CA GLY A 47 3.71 7.00 5.46
C GLY A 47 3.84 5.60 6.06
N LEU A 48 2.74 4.90 6.34
CA LEU A 48 2.77 3.58 7.00
C LEU A 48 3.43 2.52 6.11
N ALA A 49 3.03 2.43 4.85
CA ALA A 49 3.52 1.39 3.93
C ALA A 49 5.01 1.54 3.59
N PRO A 50 5.54 2.73 3.24
CA PRO A 50 6.98 2.92 3.01
C PRO A 50 7.85 2.54 4.21
N ARG A 51 7.38 2.85 5.44
CA ARG A 51 8.06 2.45 6.68
C ARG A 51 8.03 0.96 6.91
N ALA A 52 6.85 0.34 6.83
CA ALA A 52 6.66 -1.08 7.08
C ALA A 52 7.43 -1.96 6.10
N HIS A 53 7.60 -1.51 4.86
CA HIS A 53 8.36 -2.22 3.83
C HIS A 53 9.84 -1.86 3.79
N GLY A 54 10.35 -1.05 4.72
CA GLY A 54 11.76 -0.65 4.77
C GLY A 54 12.22 0.13 3.55
N LEU A 55 11.29 0.74 2.80
CA LEU A 55 11.58 1.51 1.59
C LEU A 55 12.11 2.90 1.92
N ALA A 56 11.90 3.35 3.16
CA ALA A 56 12.18 4.71 3.58
C ALA A 56 12.48 4.79 5.09
N ASN A 57 13.55 5.52 5.45
CA ASN A 57 13.86 5.98 6.81
C ASN A 57 12.92 7.13 7.26
N ARG A 58 13.08 7.65 8.48
CA ARG A 58 12.15 8.70 8.96
C ARG A 58 12.13 9.97 8.09
N HIS A 59 13.29 10.38 7.57
CA HIS A 59 13.44 11.64 6.87
C HIS A 59 12.84 11.56 5.46
N ASN A 60 13.13 10.50 4.71
CA ASN A 60 12.57 10.33 3.37
C ASN A 60 11.08 9.93 3.40
N VAL A 61 10.54 9.33 4.46
CA VAL A 61 9.09 9.10 4.58
C VAL A 61 8.32 10.42 4.62
N HIS A 62 8.84 11.43 5.33
CA HIS A 62 8.19 12.73 5.40
C HIS A 62 8.09 13.37 4.02
N GLU A 63 9.18 13.37 3.26
CA GLU A 63 9.21 13.92 1.91
C GLU A 63 8.27 13.14 0.97
N ILE A 64 8.27 11.81 1.02
CA ILE A 64 7.34 10.97 0.24
C ILE A 64 5.89 11.35 0.57
N VAL A 65 5.54 11.46 1.85
CA VAL A 65 4.18 11.82 2.27
C VAL A 65 3.79 13.21 1.74
N LYS A 66 4.67 14.19 1.90
CA LYS A 66 4.44 15.56 1.42
C LYS A 66 4.25 15.60 -0.09
N GLU A 67 5.14 14.96 -0.84
CA GLU A 67 5.05 14.87 -2.30
C GLU A 67 3.71 14.29 -2.75
N HIS A 68 3.28 13.17 -2.15
CA HIS A 68 2.03 12.50 -2.54
C HIS A 68 0.80 13.31 -2.14
N LEU A 69 0.79 13.93 -0.96
CA LEU A 69 -0.31 14.79 -0.53
C LEU A 69 -0.43 16.06 -1.38
N LEU A 70 0.69 16.63 -1.83
CA LEU A 70 0.70 17.74 -2.79
C LEU A 70 0.12 17.31 -4.15
N MET A 71 0.51 16.15 -4.67
CA MET A 71 0.00 15.63 -5.95
C MET A 71 -1.51 15.46 -5.99
N VAL A 72 -2.12 15.08 -4.86
CA VAL A 72 -3.58 14.91 -4.75
C VAL A 72 -4.29 16.15 -4.19
N GLY A 73 -3.57 17.25 -3.99
CA GLY A 73 -4.13 18.52 -3.50
C GLY A 73 -4.64 18.48 -2.06
N LEU A 74 -4.14 17.55 -1.23
CA LEU A 74 -4.59 17.38 0.15
C LEU A 74 -3.64 17.99 1.18
N TRP A 75 -2.42 18.38 0.80
CA TRP A 75 -1.40 18.87 1.74
C TRP A 75 -1.94 19.95 2.69
N ASP A 76 -2.41 21.08 2.18
CA ASP A 76 -2.85 22.20 3.03
C ASP A 76 -4.09 21.89 3.88
N ALA A 77 -4.89 20.89 3.48
CA ALA A 77 -6.11 20.50 4.20
C ALA A 77 -5.85 19.54 5.36
N VAL A 78 -4.68 18.89 5.40
CA VAL A 78 -4.41 17.76 6.30
C VAL A 78 -3.07 17.86 7.04
N SER A 79 -2.29 18.92 6.77
CA SER A 79 -1.01 19.23 7.43
C SER A 79 -1.20 19.72 8.86
#